data_AF-A0AAJ5TCR8-F1
#
_entry.id   AF-A0AAJ5TCR8-F1
#
_cell.length_a   1.000
_cell.length_b   1.000
_cell.length_c   1.000
_cell.angle_alpha   90.00
_cell.angle_beta   90.00
_cell.angle_gamma   90.00
#
_symmetry.space_group_name_H-M   'P 1'
#
loop_
_entity.id
_entity.type
_entity.pdbx_description
1 polymer ?
#
loop_
_entity_poly.entity_id
_entity_poly.type
_entity_poly.pdbx_seq_one_letter_code
_entity_poly.pdbx_strand_id
1 'polypeptide(L)'
;MTRCVSELKTRGLQDVLIISCDNLNGISQAIEAVFPQTDIQKCVVHQIRNSLLKVSHKDKKELAYDMKKIYQAVNQEFAMQNLDEFAKKWEQKYPSIIKSWYSNFVELTTFFKYPYELRQAIYTTNSIESLNKLIRKNTKT
;
A
#
# COMPACT_ATOMS: atom_id res chain seq x y z
N MET A 1 13.60 -3.72 -13.27
CA MET A 1 12.86 -4.24 -12.09
C MET A 1 12.24 -5.62 -12.32
N THR A 2 11.92 -6.00 -13.57
CA THR A 2 11.37 -7.33 -13.91
C THR A 2 12.25 -8.51 -13.52
N ARG A 3 13.58 -8.37 -13.55
CA ARG A 3 14.54 -9.45 -13.28
C ARG A 3 14.25 -10.24 -12.00
N CYS A 4 14.03 -9.58 -10.85
CA CYS A 4 13.75 -10.29 -9.60
C CYS A 4 12.49 -11.15 -9.67
N VAL A 5 11.41 -10.61 -10.25
CA VAL A 5 10.13 -11.33 -10.38
C VAL A 5 10.27 -12.50 -11.36
N SER A 6 10.97 -12.28 -12.48
CA SER A 6 11.27 -13.35 -13.46
C SER A 6 12.11 -14.47 -12.85
N GLU A 7 13.09 -14.15 -11.98
CA GLU A 7 13.91 -15.16 -11.30
C GLU A 7 13.07 -16.08 -10.39
N LEU A 8 12.01 -15.57 -9.75
CA LEU A 8 11.10 -16.42 -8.96
C LEU A 8 10.40 -17.46 -9.84
N LYS A 9 9.93 -17.04 -11.03
CA LYS A 9 9.30 -17.93 -12.01
C LYS A 9 10.29 -18.99 -12.52
N THR A 10 11.53 -18.59 -12.83
CA THR A 10 12.59 -19.52 -13.25
C THR A 10 12.95 -20.53 -12.15
N ARG A 11 12.80 -20.16 -10.87
CA ARG A 11 13.01 -21.06 -9.72
C ARG A 11 11.81 -21.98 -9.43
N GLY A 12 10.79 -21.98 -10.29
CA GLY A 12 9.67 -22.91 -10.22
C GLY A 12 8.39 -22.35 -9.60
N LEU A 13 8.35 -21.06 -9.20
CA LEU A 13 7.12 -20.42 -8.75
C LEU A 13 6.14 -20.29 -9.93
N GLN A 14 5.05 -21.06 -9.88
CA GLN A 14 4.08 -21.14 -10.98
C GLN A 14 2.99 -20.09 -10.88
N ASP A 15 2.39 -19.97 -9.70
CA ASP A 15 1.21 -19.14 -9.49
C ASP A 15 1.32 -18.38 -8.16
N VAL A 16 0.84 -17.14 -8.18
CA VAL A 16 0.84 -16.22 -7.05
C VAL A 16 -0.49 -15.50 -7.02
N LEU A 17 -1.29 -15.78 -6.00
CA LEU A 17 -2.61 -15.15 -5.88
C LEU A 17 -2.50 -13.64 -5.60
N ILE A 18 -1.61 -13.26 -4.68
CA ILE A 18 -1.42 -11.87 -4.27
C ILE A 18 0.05 -11.53 -4.03
N ILE A 19 0.47 -10.35 -4.46
CA ILE A 19 1.76 -9.75 -4.10
C ILE A 19 1.50 -8.43 -3.38
N SER A 20 1.92 -8.37 -2.11
CA SER A 20 1.97 -7.13 -1.34
C SER A 20 3.34 -6.47 -1.51
N CYS A 21 3.36 -5.24 -2.02
CA CYS A 21 4.59 -4.51 -2.31
C CYS A 21 4.51 -3.04 -1.88
N ASP A 22 5.67 -2.41 -1.76
CA ASP A 22 5.75 -0.98 -1.48
C ASP A 22 5.37 -0.16 -2.71
N ASN A 23 5.13 1.14 -2.51
CA ASN A 23 4.77 2.07 -3.58
C ASN A 23 5.99 2.50 -4.41
N LEU A 24 6.64 1.53 -5.07
CA LEU A 24 7.80 1.72 -5.94
C LEU A 24 7.36 1.91 -7.39
N ASN A 25 7.93 2.90 -8.08
CA ASN A 25 7.65 3.14 -9.49
C ASN A 25 8.07 1.92 -10.32
N GLY A 26 7.20 1.44 -11.22
CA GLY A 26 7.52 0.32 -12.11
C GLY A 26 7.35 -1.08 -11.53
N ILE A 27 7.02 -1.22 -10.23
CA ILE A 27 6.87 -2.53 -9.60
C ILE A 27 5.61 -3.25 -10.11
N SER A 28 4.50 -2.54 -10.25
CA SER A 28 3.24 -3.12 -10.72
C SER A 28 3.39 -3.65 -12.14
N GLN A 29 3.98 -2.86 -13.04
CA GLN A 29 4.26 -3.26 -14.42
C GLN A 29 5.20 -4.47 -14.48
N ALA A 30 6.18 -4.53 -13.57
CA ALA A 30 7.10 -5.66 -13.50
C ALA A 30 6.42 -6.95 -13.03
N ILE A 31 5.46 -6.86 -12.10
CA ILE A 31 4.67 -7.99 -11.62
C ILE A 31 3.72 -8.46 -12.72
N GLU A 32 2.93 -7.56 -13.32
CA GLU A 32 1.98 -7.86 -14.39
C GLU A 32 2.66 -8.55 -15.59
N ALA A 33 3.88 -8.13 -15.94
CA ALA A 33 4.64 -8.73 -17.03
C ALA A 33 5.03 -10.20 -16.80
N VAL A 34 5.13 -10.65 -15.54
CA VAL A 34 5.58 -12.01 -15.19
C VAL A 34 4.42 -12.90 -14.71
N PHE A 35 3.53 -12.31 -13.90
CA PHE A 35 2.36 -12.93 -13.29
C PHE A 35 1.11 -12.06 -13.53
N PRO A 36 0.52 -12.10 -14.75
CA PRO A 36 -0.58 -11.20 -15.14
C PRO A 36 -1.90 -11.45 -14.40
N GLN A 37 -2.05 -12.60 -13.74
CA GLN A 37 -3.26 -12.97 -12.98
C GLN A 37 -3.14 -12.64 -11.48
N THR A 38 -1.98 -12.14 -11.04
CA THR A 38 -1.73 -11.85 -9.62
C THR A 38 -2.40 -10.55 -9.19
N ASP A 39 -3.10 -10.59 -8.07
CA ASP A 39 -3.58 -9.39 -7.41
C ASP A 39 -2.40 -8.59 -6.83
N ILE A 40 -2.31 -7.31 -7.17
CA ILE A 40 -1.28 -6.42 -6.65
C ILE A 40 -1.86 -5.59 -5.50
N GLN A 41 -1.26 -5.72 -4.32
CA GLN A 41 -1.58 -4.90 -3.16
C GLN A 41 -0.43 -3.94 -2.88
N LYS A 42 -0.69 -2.63 -2.95
CA LYS A 42 0.25 -1.63 -2.41
C LYS A 42 0.10 -1.53 -0.90
N CYS A 43 1.23 -1.50 -0.19
CA CYS A 43 1.20 -1.40 1.27
C CYS A 43 0.59 -0.07 1.73
N VAL A 44 -0.53 -0.14 2.43
CA VAL A 44 -1.24 1.02 2.99
C VAL A 44 -0.39 1.73 4.04
N VAL A 45 0.40 0.98 4.83
CA VAL A 45 1.31 1.56 5.84
C VAL A 45 2.38 2.43 5.16
N HIS A 46 2.97 1.97 4.06
CA HIS A 46 3.93 2.76 3.30
C HIS A 46 3.27 3.97 2.62
N GLN A 47 2.05 3.84 2.11
CA GLN A 47 1.29 4.98 1.59
C GLN A 47 1.06 6.06 2.66
N ILE A 48 0.67 5.66 3.87
CA ILE A 48 0.47 6.56 5.00
C ILE A 48 1.78 7.25 5.39
N ARG A 49 2.86 6.49 5.53
CA ARG A 49 4.19 7.05 5.88
C ARG A 49 4.66 8.05 4.85
N ASN A 50 4.60 7.69 3.56
CA ASN A 50 4.98 8.58 2.46
C ASN A 50 4.13 9.85 2.42
N SER A 51 2.85 9.75 2.77
CA SER A 51 1.95 10.90 2.91
C SER A 51 2.42 11.79 4.07
N LEU A 52 2.61 11.24 5.28
CA LEU A 52 2.97 11.99 6.49
C LEU A 52 4.35 12.66 6.44
N LEU A 53 5.26 12.21 5.57
CA LEU A 53 6.55 12.90 5.32
C LEU A 53 6.35 14.31 4.74
N LYS A 54 5.24 14.55 4.03
CA LYS A 54 4.94 15.81 3.33
C LYS A 54 3.99 16.72 4.11
N VAL A 55 3.65 16.35 5.34
CA VAL A 55 2.59 16.99 6.14
C VAL A 55 3.21 17.75 7.31
N SER A 56 2.66 18.93 7.61
CA SER A 56 3.09 19.74 8.74
C SER A 56 2.78 19.03 10.06
N HIS A 57 3.61 19.20 11.09
CA HIS A 57 3.42 18.50 12.37
C HIS A 57 2.01 18.71 12.98
N LYS A 58 1.43 19.90 12.79
CA LYS A 58 0.10 20.25 13.32
C LYS A 58 -1.01 19.40 12.69
N ASP A 59 -0.89 19.09 11.41
CA ASP A 59 -1.94 18.38 10.65
C ASP A 59 -1.76 16.86 10.67
N LYS A 60 -0.57 16.34 11.01
CA LYS A 60 -0.26 14.90 10.91
C LYS A 60 -1.27 14.00 11.62
N LYS A 61 -1.71 14.37 12.83
CA LYS A 61 -2.63 13.54 13.63
C LYS A 61 -4.00 13.45 12.96
N GLU A 62 -4.52 14.57 12.51
CA GLU A 62 -5.84 14.66 11.87
C GLU A 62 -5.84 14.00 10.50
N LEU A 63 -4.81 14.27 9.69
CA LEU A 63 -4.65 13.67 8.37
C LEU A 63 -4.48 12.15 8.45
N ALA A 64 -3.73 11.64 9.44
CA ALA A 64 -3.62 10.20 9.69
C ALA A 64 -4.96 9.57 10.11
N TYR A 65 -5.77 10.28 10.90
CA TYR A 65 -7.11 9.82 11.27
C TYR A 65 -8.04 9.73 10.06
N ASP A 66 -8.02 10.72 9.18
CA ASP A 66 -8.86 10.71 7.98
C ASP A 66 -8.40 9.63 6.98
N MET A 67 -7.08 9.44 6.78
CA MET A 67 -6.57 8.32 5.98
C MET A 67 -6.99 6.95 6.54
N LYS A 68 -7.14 6.83 7.87
CA LYS A 68 -7.58 5.60 8.53
C LYS A 68 -9.00 5.19 8.11
N LYS A 69 -9.89 6.15 7.91
CA LYS A 69 -11.26 5.87 7.45
C LYS A 69 -11.28 5.20 6.06
N ILE A 70 -10.31 5.50 5.21
CA ILE A 70 -10.24 4.94 3.85
C ILE A 70 -10.04 3.42 3.90
N TYR A 71 -8.96 2.95 4.55
CA TYR A 71 -8.64 1.52 4.54
C TYR A 71 -9.41 0.70 5.58
N GLN A 72 -10.09 1.34 6.53
CA GLN A 72 -10.99 0.67 7.48
C GLN A 72 -12.46 0.66 7.04
N ALA A 73 -12.77 1.17 5.85
CA ALA A 73 -14.11 1.09 5.29
C ALA A 73 -14.60 -0.36 5.22
N VAL A 74 -15.92 -0.55 5.13
CA VAL A 74 -16.51 -1.90 5.08
C VAL A 74 -16.24 -2.61 3.75
N ASN A 75 -16.20 -1.84 2.66
CA ASN A 75 -15.92 -2.29 1.30
C ASN A 75 -15.20 -1.19 0.49
N GLN A 76 -14.85 -1.50 -0.76
CA GLN A 76 -14.12 -0.61 -1.65
C GLN A 76 -14.93 0.65 -2.06
N GLU A 77 -16.26 0.56 -2.15
CA GLU A 77 -17.12 1.69 -2.50
C GLU A 77 -17.11 2.75 -1.39
N PHE A 78 -17.29 2.33 -0.14
CA PHE A 78 -17.16 3.23 1.02
C PHE A 78 -15.72 3.75 1.18
N ALA A 79 -14.71 2.97 0.81
CA ALA A 79 -13.32 3.46 0.79
C ALA A 79 -13.15 4.60 -0.22
N MET A 80 -13.79 4.53 -1.39
CA MET A 80 -13.76 5.61 -2.38
C MET A 80 -14.46 6.86 -1.87
N GLN A 81 -15.65 6.70 -1.26
CA GLN A 81 -16.37 7.83 -0.65
C GLN A 81 -15.53 8.52 0.42
N ASN A 82 -14.87 7.74 1.29
CA ASN A 82 -13.96 8.27 2.30
C ASN A 82 -12.73 8.96 1.68
N LEU A 83 -12.23 8.49 0.53
CA LEU A 83 -11.17 9.14 -0.21
C LEU A 83 -11.64 10.49 -0.81
N ASP A 84 -12.86 10.56 -1.33
CA ASP A 84 -13.43 11.81 -1.85
C ASP A 84 -13.64 12.84 -0.74
N GLU A 85 -14.10 12.42 0.45
CA GLU A 85 -14.17 13.29 1.63
C GLU A 85 -12.79 13.75 2.10
N PHE A 86 -11.81 12.85 2.10
CA PHE A 86 -10.42 13.16 2.40
C PHE A 86 -9.85 14.19 1.41
N ALA A 87 -10.14 14.04 0.11
CA ALA A 87 -9.74 14.98 -0.93
C ALA A 87 -10.37 16.36 -0.71
N LYS A 88 -11.68 16.45 -0.52
CA LYS A 88 -12.38 17.72 -0.26
C LYS A 88 -11.75 18.53 0.87
N LYS A 89 -11.30 17.85 1.93
CA LYS A 89 -10.69 18.49 3.10
C LYS A 89 -9.24 18.90 2.89
N TRP A 90 -8.43 18.04 2.24
CA TRP A 90 -6.97 18.17 2.26
C TRP A 90 -6.35 18.57 0.91
N GLU A 91 -7.10 18.54 -0.19
CA GLU A 91 -6.57 18.77 -1.55
C GLU A 91 -5.94 20.15 -1.70
N GLN A 92 -6.56 21.21 -1.17
CA GLN A 92 -5.99 22.55 -1.26
C GLN A 92 -4.61 22.68 -0.59
N LYS A 93 -4.41 21.95 0.52
CA LYS A 93 -3.16 22.03 1.31
C LYS A 93 -2.12 21.01 0.86
N TYR A 94 -2.57 19.83 0.45
CA TYR A 94 -1.72 18.67 0.15
C TYR A 94 -2.12 17.97 -1.15
N PRO A 95 -2.14 18.66 -2.30
CA PRO A 95 -2.64 18.11 -3.56
C PRO A 95 -1.84 16.89 -4.04
N SER A 96 -0.53 16.86 -3.76
CA SER A 96 0.32 15.72 -4.11
C SER A 96 -0.01 14.43 -3.34
N ILE A 97 -0.54 14.55 -2.12
CA ILE A 97 -0.99 13.40 -1.32
C ILE A 97 -2.28 12.86 -1.94
N ILE A 98 -3.25 13.75 -2.20
CA ILE A 98 -4.54 13.38 -2.81
C ILE A 98 -4.32 12.67 -4.15
N LYS A 99 -3.51 13.27 -5.04
CA LYS A 99 -3.13 12.66 -6.31
C LYS A 99 -2.53 11.26 -6.13
N SER A 100 -1.62 11.10 -5.17
CA SER A 100 -0.99 9.81 -4.89
C SER A 100 -2.00 8.76 -4.40
N TRP A 101 -2.97 9.13 -3.57
CA TRP A 101 -4.00 8.21 -3.11
C TRP A 101 -4.93 7.78 -4.25
N TYR A 102 -5.40 8.71 -5.08
CA TYR A 102 -6.21 8.35 -6.26
C TYR A 102 -5.45 7.48 -7.26
N SER A 103 -4.20 7.83 -7.60
CA SER A 103 -3.41 7.05 -8.56
C SER A 103 -3.12 5.62 -8.09
N ASN A 104 -3.10 5.39 -6.78
CA ASN A 104 -2.81 4.06 -6.21
C ASN A 104 -4.07 3.38 -5.64
N PHE A 105 -5.25 3.99 -5.76
CA PHE A 105 -6.44 3.57 -5.00
C PHE A 105 -6.79 2.10 -5.24
N VAL A 106 -6.79 1.67 -6.51
CA VAL A 106 -7.11 0.29 -6.89
C VAL A 106 -6.19 -0.69 -6.17
N GLU A 107 -4.88 -0.50 -6.27
CA GLU A 107 -3.89 -1.39 -5.65
C GLU A 107 -3.83 -1.25 -4.12
N LEU A 108 -4.20 -0.08 -3.57
CA LEU A 108 -4.30 0.12 -2.12
C LEU A 108 -5.51 -0.61 -1.53
N THR A 109 -6.54 -0.88 -2.34
CA THR A 109 -7.82 -1.45 -1.91
C THR A 109 -8.04 -2.89 -2.36
N THR A 110 -7.05 -3.51 -3.01
CA THR A 110 -7.10 -4.92 -3.46
C THR A 110 -7.48 -5.90 -2.34
N PHE A 111 -7.07 -5.64 -1.10
CA PHE A 111 -7.41 -6.44 0.07
C PHE A 111 -8.92 -6.59 0.31
N PHE A 112 -9.78 -5.71 -0.23
CA PHE A 112 -11.23 -5.85 -0.11
C PHE A 112 -11.80 -7.07 -0.83
N LYS A 113 -11.07 -7.63 -1.81
CA LYS A 113 -11.42 -8.90 -2.47
C LYS A 113 -11.32 -10.11 -1.53
N TYR A 114 -10.66 -9.95 -0.39
CA TYR A 114 -10.35 -11.03 0.54
C TYR A 114 -11.23 -10.96 1.81
N PRO A 115 -11.44 -12.10 2.50
CA PRO A 115 -12.15 -12.16 3.77
C PRO A 115 -11.63 -11.15 4.79
N TYR A 116 -12.53 -10.64 5.64
CA TYR A 116 -12.24 -9.58 6.60
C TYR A 116 -11.04 -9.90 7.50
N GLU A 117 -10.93 -11.15 7.91
CA GLU A 117 -9.90 -11.69 8.81
C GLU A 117 -8.49 -11.60 8.20
N LEU A 118 -8.38 -11.65 6.86
CA LEU A 118 -7.10 -11.61 6.15
C LEU A 118 -6.67 -10.19 5.80
N ARG A 119 -7.58 -9.22 5.78
CA ARG A 119 -7.31 -7.86 5.30
C ARG A 119 -6.11 -7.23 6.00
N GLN A 120 -6.03 -7.32 7.33
CA GLN A 120 -4.94 -6.74 8.10
C GLN A 120 -3.57 -7.33 7.73
N ALA A 121 -3.51 -8.65 7.48
CA ALA A 121 -2.28 -9.30 7.06
C ALA A 121 -1.86 -8.89 5.64
N ILE A 122 -2.83 -8.52 4.79
CA ILE A 122 -2.59 -8.12 3.39
C ILE A 122 -2.13 -6.65 3.29
N TYR A 123 -2.84 -5.71 3.91
CA TYR A 123 -2.57 -4.27 3.74
C TYR A 123 -1.47 -3.74 4.68
N THR A 124 -1.05 -4.51 5.69
CA THR A 124 0.06 -4.15 6.58
C THR A 124 1.29 -4.99 6.31
N THR A 125 2.46 -4.38 6.47
CA THR A 125 3.76 -5.06 6.38
C THR A 125 4.37 -5.32 7.76
N ASN A 126 3.56 -5.43 8.82
CA ASN A 126 4.05 -5.54 10.21
C ASN A 126 5.05 -6.70 10.41
N SER A 127 4.81 -7.85 9.77
CA SER A 127 5.72 -9.00 9.83
C SER A 127 7.07 -8.68 9.18
N ILE A 128 7.06 -7.98 8.03
CA ILE A 128 8.27 -7.56 7.31
C ILE A 128 9.02 -6.47 8.10
N GLU A 129 8.31 -5.52 8.70
CA GLU A 129 8.91 -4.47 9.52
C GLU A 129 9.53 -5.01 10.79
N SER A 130 8.91 -6.02 11.40
CA SER A 130 9.46 -6.72 12.57
C SER A 130 10.78 -7.40 12.21
N LEU A 131 10.84 -8.06 11.05
CA LEU A 131 12.07 -8.64 10.50
C LEU A 131 13.12 -7.54 10.22
N ASN A 132 12.75 -6.45 9.54
CA ASN A 132 13.64 -5.34 9.23
C ASN A 132 14.22 -4.70 10.51
N LYS A 133 13.41 -4.58 11.57
CA LYS A 133 13.85 -4.10 12.88
C LYS A 133 14.88 -5.03 13.50
N LEU A 134 14.67 -6.34 13.41
CA LEU A 134 15.62 -7.35 13.90
C LEU A 134 16.96 -7.29 13.16
N ILE A 135 16.92 -7.23 11.83
CA ILE A 135 18.13 -7.11 10.99
C ILE A 135 18.91 -5.85 11.38
N ARG A 136 18.26 -4.67 11.39
CA ARG A 136 18.91 -3.41 11.77
C ARG A 136 19.49 -3.41 13.17
N LYS A 137 18.89 -4.16 14.11
CA LYS A 137 19.44 -4.30 15.46
C LYS A 137 20.75 -5.10 15.46
N ASN A 138 20.81 -6.16 14.66
CA ASN A 138 21.94 -7.10 14.65
C ASN A 138 23.07 -6.70 13.69
N THR A 139 22.80 -5.81 12.72
CA THR A 139 23.80 -5.34 11.74
C THR A 139 24.27 -3.91 12.00
N LYS A 140 23.85 -3.28 13.10
CA LYS A 140 24.44 -2.02 13.54
C LYS A 140 25.83 -2.30 14.13
N THR A 141 26.86 -2.18 13.29
CA THR A 141 28.25 -1.93 13.70
C THR A 141 28.42 -0.48 14.12
#